data_AF-T1FWZ8-F1
#
_entry.id   AF-T1FWZ8-F1
#
_cell.length_a   1.000
_cell.length_b   1.000
_cell.length_c   1.000
_cell.angle_alpha   90.00
_cell.angle_beta   90.00
_cell.angle_gamma   90.00
#
_symmetry.space_group_name_H-M   'P 1'
#
loop_
_entity.id
_entity.type
_entity.pdbx_description
1 polymer ?
#
loop_
_entity_poly.entity_id
_entity_poly.type
_entity_poly.pdbx_seq_one_letter_code
_entity_poly.pdbx_strand_id
1 'polypeptide(L)'
;MPLVKRSIEPSAISHGAIGSDVRNELECVSNNTLSKIIKQLGSLSKQSEDLFAELYVETCTLANRTTNLGRRIDGLKQKICQLNPIVEEVSLQEINQRKPFKSVMCRDQQIMLRSTRPHSIAEVYKMCEMPPALNKLDVFREDGMDSLKFYTNPEYFAELWFAEMKAAQHQQKKIKQKHSQLVGRFLSPIHL
;
A
#
# COMPACT_ATOMS: atom_id res chain seq x y z
N MET A 1 13.56 -9.85 -1.35
CA MET A 1 13.89 -9.53 -2.75
C MET A 1 13.47 -8.09 -3.04
N PRO A 2 14.38 -7.17 -3.40
CA PRO A 2 13.98 -5.89 -3.95
C PRO A 2 13.44 -6.14 -5.37
N LEU A 3 12.15 -5.89 -5.59
CA LEU A 3 11.56 -5.89 -6.93
C LEU A 3 12.10 -4.68 -7.67
N VAL A 4 12.81 -4.89 -8.78
CA VAL A 4 13.32 -3.80 -9.62
C VAL A 4 12.10 -3.07 -10.21
N LYS A 5 11.82 -1.86 -9.72
CA LYS A 5 10.62 -1.10 -10.09
C LYS A 5 10.64 -0.68 -11.57
N ARG A 6 11.82 -0.47 -12.17
CA ARG A 6 12.00 0.09 -13.52
C ARG A 6 13.21 -0.55 -14.20
N SER A 7 13.00 -1.61 -14.98
CA SER A 7 14.05 -2.20 -15.82
C SER A 7 14.16 -1.45 -17.15
N ILE A 8 15.38 -1.31 -17.66
CA ILE A 8 15.64 -0.77 -19.00
C ILE A 8 15.97 -1.94 -19.91
N GLU A 9 15.25 -2.06 -21.01
CA GLU A 9 15.42 -3.15 -21.98
C GLU A 9 15.71 -2.61 -23.39
N PRO A 10 16.59 -3.26 -24.17
CA PRO A 10 17.36 -4.46 -23.84
C PRO A 10 18.58 -4.17 -22.95
N SER A 11 18.92 -5.09 -22.04
CA SER A 11 20.12 -4.99 -21.19
C SER A 11 21.38 -5.51 -21.90
N ALA A 12 21.23 -6.52 -22.77
CA ALA A 12 22.32 -7.16 -23.50
C ALA A 12 22.50 -6.56 -24.90
N ILE A 13 23.23 -5.45 -24.98
CA ILE A 13 23.38 -4.66 -26.20
C ILE A 13 24.26 -5.38 -27.23
N SER A 14 25.50 -5.71 -26.89
CA SER A 14 26.46 -6.31 -27.84
C SER A 14 26.57 -7.84 -27.74
N HIS A 15 25.70 -8.50 -26.97
CA HIS A 15 25.72 -9.95 -26.85
C HIS A 15 24.87 -10.62 -27.94
N GLY A 16 25.41 -11.70 -28.51
CA GLY A 16 24.74 -12.58 -29.46
C GLY A 16 25.70 -13.12 -30.51
N ALA A 17 25.58 -14.40 -30.86
CA ALA A 17 26.29 -14.96 -32.00
C ALA A 17 25.67 -14.45 -33.31
N ILE A 18 26.51 -14.18 -34.30
CA ILE A 18 26.09 -13.81 -35.65
C ILE A 18 25.88 -15.11 -36.45
N GLY A 19 24.93 -15.13 -37.39
CA GLY A 19 24.77 -16.26 -38.31
C GLY A 19 25.99 -16.41 -39.22
N SER A 20 26.39 -17.65 -39.52
CA SER A 20 27.57 -17.98 -40.34
C SER A 20 27.49 -17.52 -41.80
N ASP A 21 26.34 -17.00 -42.24
CA ASP A 21 26.08 -16.51 -43.60
C ASP A 21 26.42 -15.01 -43.78
N VAL A 22 26.83 -14.33 -42.70
CA VAL A 22 27.11 -12.89 -42.71
C VAL A 22 28.53 -12.62 -43.20
N ARG A 23 28.67 -11.95 -44.36
CA ARG A 23 29.97 -11.58 -44.94
C ARG A 23 30.68 -10.45 -44.17
N ASN A 24 29.95 -9.41 -43.77
CA ASN A 24 30.49 -8.26 -43.03
C ASN A 24 30.10 -8.33 -41.55
N GLU A 25 30.76 -9.21 -40.80
CA GLU A 25 30.43 -9.47 -39.40
C GLU A 25 30.52 -8.21 -38.51
N LEU A 26 31.58 -7.42 -38.65
CA LEU A 26 31.80 -6.21 -37.83
C LEU A 26 30.72 -5.14 -38.06
N GLU A 27 30.34 -4.92 -39.31
CA GLU A 27 29.29 -3.98 -39.68
C GLU A 27 27.93 -4.45 -39.14
N CYS A 28 27.65 -5.76 -39.25
CA CYS A 28 26.44 -6.37 -38.71
C CYS A 28 26.34 -6.21 -37.18
N VAL A 29 27.40 -6.50 -36.43
CA VAL A 29 27.43 -6.32 -34.96
C VAL A 29 27.26 -4.86 -34.59
N SER A 30 27.95 -3.95 -35.28
CA SER A 30 27.88 -2.52 -35.01
C SER A 30 26.45 -1.99 -35.24
N ASN A 31 25.82 -2.36 -36.34
CA ASN A 31 24.44 -1.97 -36.64
C ASN A 31 23.43 -2.58 -35.64
N ASN A 32 23.59 -3.86 -35.29
CA ASN A 32 22.77 -4.52 -34.25
C ASN A 32 22.92 -3.85 -32.89
N THR A 33 24.15 -3.48 -32.51
CA THR A 33 24.46 -2.77 -31.27
C THR A 33 23.78 -1.40 -31.28
N LEU A 34 23.92 -0.62 -32.36
CA LEU A 34 23.27 0.69 -32.51
C LEU A 34 21.74 0.57 -32.44
N SER A 35 21.14 -0.39 -33.13
CA SER A 35 19.70 -0.65 -33.09
C SER A 35 19.22 -0.95 -31.66
N LYS A 36 19.96 -1.77 -30.91
CA LYS A 36 19.65 -2.09 -29.51
C LYS A 36 19.86 -0.89 -28.59
N ILE A 37 20.86 -0.04 -28.81
CA ILE A 37 21.04 1.22 -28.06
C ILE A 37 19.83 2.13 -28.28
N ILE A 38 19.37 2.30 -29.52
CA ILE A 38 18.19 3.13 -29.83
C ILE A 38 16.95 2.59 -29.11
N LYS A 39 16.74 1.27 -29.11
CA LYS A 39 15.65 0.64 -28.34
C LYS A 39 15.79 0.87 -26.84
N GLN A 40 17.01 0.77 -26.31
CA GLN A 40 17.30 0.97 -24.90
C GLN A 40 17.02 2.42 -24.47
N LEU A 41 17.38 3.40 -25.31
CA LEU A 41 17.04 4.81 -25.10
C LEU A 41 15.52 5.02 -25.11
N GLY A 42 14.80 4.36 -26.01
CA GLY A 42 13.33 4.39 -26.01
C GLY A 42 12.73 3.83 -24.71
N SER A 43 13.25 2.69 -24.22
CA SER A 43 12.86 2.13 -22.93
C SER A 43 13.17 3.09 -21.77
N LEU A 44 14.35 3.73 -21.76
CA LEU A 44 14.72 4.73 -20.76
C LEU A 44 13.75 5.91 -20.78
N SER A 45 13.42 6.45 -21.95
CA SER A 45 12.46 7.55 -22.10
C SER A 45 11.09 7.20 -21.53
N LYS A 46 10.58 5.99 -21.80
CA LYS A 46 9.32 5.50 -21.20
C LYS A 46 9.41 5.46 -19.67
N GLN A 47 10.50 4.91 -19.12
CA GLN A 47 10.67 4.84 -17.65
C GLN A 47 10.79 6.23 -17.00
N SER A 48 11.39 7.20 -17.69
CA SER A 48 11.46 8.59 -17.25
C SER A 48 10.09 9.26 -17.26
N GLU A 49 9.29 9.06 -18.32
CA GLU A 49 7.91 9.55 -18.40
C GLU A 49 7.10 9.07 -17.19
N ASP A 50 7.09 7.76 -16.93
CA ASP A 50 6.35 7.16 -15.81
C ASP A 50 6.77 7.76 -14.46
N LEU A 51 8.07 8.02 -14.27
CA LEU A 51 8.60 8.62 -13.05
C LEU A 51 8.13 10.07 -12.89
N PHE A 52 8.23 10.87 -13.94
CA PHE A 52 7.81 12.27 -13.88
C PHE A 52 6.29 12.42 -13.79
N ALA A 53 5.52 11.50 -14.37
CA ALA A 53 4.07 11.44 -14.23
C ALA A 53 3.65 11.18 -12.77
N GLU A 54 4.26 10.19 -12.10
CA GLU A 54 4.02 9.92 -10.68
C GLU A 54 4.34 11.15 -9.81
N LEU A 55 5.52 11.76 -10.02
CA LEU A 55 5.95 12.95 -9.27
C LEU A 55 5.04 14.16 -9.53
N TYR A 56 4.58 14.34 -10.76
CA TYR A 56 3.68 15.43 -11.12
C TYR A 56 2.36 15.33 -10.36
N VAL A 57 1.74 14.16 -10.32
CA VAL A 57 0.46 13.94 -9.62
C VAL A 57 0.60 14.23 -8.12
N GLU A 58 1.68 13.76 -7.48
CA GLU A 58 1.96 14.03 -6.08
C GLU A 58 2.19 15.53 -5.83
N THR A 59 2.94 16.20 -6.71
CA THR A 59 3.22 17.63 -6.63
C THR A 59 1.95 18.46 -6.80
N CYS A 60 1.07 18.12 -7.73
CA CYS A 60 -0.24 18.77 -7.90
C CYS A 60 -1.12 18.60 -6.65
N THR A 61 -1.14 17.40 -6.08
CA THR A 61 -1.87 17.12 -4.84
C THR A 61 -1.34 17.96 -3.69
N LEU A 62 -0.02 18.07 -3.56
CA LEU A 62 0.63 18.91 -2.55
C LEU A 62 0.33 20.40 -2.79
N ALA A 63 0.44 20.89 -4.01
CA ALA A 63 0.15 22.28 -4.37
C ALA A 63 -1.29 22.66 -4.00
N ASN A 64 -2.27 21.81 -4.35
CA ASN A 64 -3.67 22.01 -4.00
C ASN A 64 -3.88 22.08 -2.48
N ARG A 65 -3.24 21.18 -1.72
CA ARG A 65 -3.28 21.20 -0.26
C ARG A 65 -2.67 22.47 0.31
N THR A 66 -1.54 22.92 -0.23
CA THR A 66 -0.85 24.15 0.17
C THR A 66 -1.71 25.38 -0.09
N THR A 67 -2.34 25.49 -1.27
CA THR A 67 -3.24 26.60 -1.58
C THR A 67 -4.46 26.62 -0.65
N ASN A 68 -5.06 25.46 -0.40
CA ASN A 68 -6.19 25.35 0.53
C ASN A 68 -5.79 25.75 1.96
N LEU A 69 -4.61 25.35 2.41
CA LEU A 69 -4.08 25.73 3.70
C LEU A 69 -3.80 27.24 3.77
N GLY A 70 -3.20 27.81 2.71
CA GLY A 70 -2.95 29.26 2.59
C GLY A 70 -4.24 30.07 2.77
N ARG A 71 -5.31 29.74 2.02
CA ARG A 71 -6.61 30.43 2.16
C ARG A 71 -7.17 30.33 3.58
N ARG A 72 -7.00 29.18 4.25
CA ARG A 72 -7.44 29.00 5.65
C ARG A 72 -6.63 29.86 6.62
N ILE A 73 -5.31 29.98 6.39
CA ILE A 73 -4.43 30.84 7.19
C ILE A 73 -4.84 32.30 7.03
N ASP A 74 -5.10 32.77 5.81
CA ASP A 74 -5.51 34.15 5.55
C ASP A 74 -6.85 34.47 6.24
N GLY A 75 -7.83 33.57 6.11
CA GLY A 75 -9.11 33.71 6.79
C GLY A 75 -8.99 33.70 8.32
N LEU A 76 -8.08 32.88 8.86
CA LEU A 76 -7.80 32.87 10.30
C LEU A 76 -7.10 34.15 10.76
N LYS A 77 -6.13 34.65 9.98
CA LYS A 77 -5.42 35.90 10.24
C LYS A 77 -6.39 37.07 10.34
N GLN A 78 -7.34 37.18 9.41
CA GLN A 78 -8.37 38.22 9.45
C GLN A 78 -9.22 38.13 10.73
N LYS A 79 -9.66 36.92 11.11
CA LYS A 79 -10.46 36.71 12.34
C LYS A 79 -9.68 37.06 13.61
N ILE A 80 -8.39 36.71 13.67
CA ILE A 80 -7.52 37.06 14.81
C ILE A 80 -7.36 38.58 14.92
N CYS A 81 -7.20 39.29 13.79
CA CYS A 81 -7.10 40.76 13.82
C CYS A 81 -8.39 41.46 14.26
N GLN A 82 -9.55 40.81 14.14
CA GLN A 82 -10.86 41.35 14.52
C GLN A 82 -11.26 40.98 15.96
N LEU A 83 -10.52 40.09 16.63
CA LEU A 83 -10.81 39.70 18.01
C LEU A 83 -10.56 40.89 18.96
N ASN A 84 -11.54 41.21 19.79
CA ASN A 84 -11.41 42.20 20.84
C ASN A 84 -11.49 41.52 22.22
N PRO A 85 -10.36 41.38 22.94
CA PRO A 85 -10.30 40.64 24.20
C PRO A 85 -11.05 41.34 25.35
N ILE A 86 -11.45 42.60 25.19
CA ILE A 86 -12.23 43.34 26.20
C ILE A 86 -13.72 42.96 26.14
N VAL A 87 -14.21 42.52 24.99
CA VAL A 87 -15.63 42.22 24.73
C VAL A 87 -15.91 40.70 24.78
N GLU A 88 -14.89 39.86 24.70
CA GLU A 88 -15.05 38.41 24.60
C GLU A 88 -15.31 37.78 25.98
N GLU A 89 -16.58 37.49 26.26
CA GLU A 89 -17.00 36.78 27.48
C GLU A 89 -16.93 35.25 27.30
N VAL A 90 -16.33 34.57 28.29
CA VAL A 90 -16.23 33.11 28.30
C VAL A 90 -17.46 32.50 29.00
N SER A 91 -18.34 31.85 28.23
CA SER A 91 -19.54 31.21 28.78
C SER A 91 -19.31 29.74 29.16
N LEU A 92 -19.52 29.42 30.45
CA LEU A 92 -19.48 28.04 30.97
C LEU A 92 -20.61 27.16 30.42
N GLN A 93 -21.74 27.74 30.02
CA GLN A 93 -22.83 27.01 29.36
C GLN A 93 -22.41 26.53 27.96
N GLU A 94 -21.67 27.35 27.20
CA GLU A 94 -21.16 26.93 25.89
C GLU A 94 -20.14 25.80 26.00
N ILE A 95 -19.33 25.78 27.05
CA ILE A 95 -18.31 24.74 27.28
C ILE A 95 -18.98 23.37 27.51
N ASN A 96 -20.08 23.31 28.27
CA ASN A 96 -20.78 22.06 28.55
C ASN A 96 -21.69 21.59 27.40
N GLN A 97 -22.14 22.51 26.53
CA GLN A 97 -23.02 22.19 25.40
C GLN A 97 -22.24 21.87 24.10
N ARG A 98 -21.00 22.35 23.95
CA ARG A 98 -20.17 22.08 22.77
C ARG A 98 -19.33 20.82 22.95
N LYS A 99 -19.21 20.03 21.88
CA LYS A 99 -18.30 18.90 21.86
C LYS A 99 -16.85 19.41 21.91
N PRO A 100 -15.95 18.74 22.67
CA PRO A 100 -14.55 19.13 22.71
C PRO A 100 -13.91 18.95 21.33
N PHE A 101 -12.92 19.81 21.03
CA PHE A 101 -12.12 19.68 19.82
C PHE A 101 -11.44 18.32 19.75
N LYS A 102 -11.47 17.70 18.58
CA LYS A 102 -10.75 16.47 18.28
C LYS A 102 -9.96 16.65 16.99
N SER A 103 -8.67 16.41 17.06
CA SER A 103 -7.85 16.30 15.85
C SER A 103 -8.18 15.00 15.12
N VAL A 104 -8.04 15.03 13.80
CA VAL A 104 -8.13 13.81 12.97
C VAL A 104 -6.82 13.04 13.10
N MET A 105 -6.91 11.77 13.49
CA MET A 105 -5.78 10.84 13.53
C MET A 105 -6.02 9.74 12.49
N CYS A 106 -5.67 10.01 11.23
CA CYS A 106 -5.72 8.98 10.19
C CYS A 106 -4.51 8.06 10.34
N ARG A 107 -4.75 6.74 10.29
CA ARG A 107 -3.69 5.72 10.28
C ARG A 107 -3.80 4.94 8.99
N ASP A 108 -2.79 5.07 8.14
CA ASP A 108 -2.73 4.34 6.90
C ASP A 108 -2.50 2.85 7.19
N GLN A 109 -3.31 2.00 6.58
CA GLN A 109 -3.29 0.55 6.75
C GLN A 109 -3.39 -0.10 5.38
N GLN A 110 -3.02 -1.39 5.28
CA GLN A 110 -3.12 -2.17 4.04
C GLN A 110 -2.34 -1.53 2.86
N ILE A 111 -1.11 -1.05 3.11
CA ILE A 111 -0.31 -0.32 2.12
C ILE A 111 0.16 -1.17 0.91
N MET A 112 0.07 -2.50 1.00
CA MET A 112 0.50 -3.44 -0.05
C MET A 112 -0.66 -4.04 -0.84
N LEU A 113 -1.80 -3.34 -0.90
CA LEU A 113 -2.95 -3.77 -1.69
C LEU A 113 -2.65 -3.74 -3.20
N ARG A 114 -3.48 -4.45 -3.97
CA ARG A 114 -3.39 -4.41 -5.44
C ARG A 114 -3.65 -3.00 -5.98
N SER A 115 -4.46 -2.19 -5.29
CA SER A 115 -4.78 -0.80 -5.66
C SER A 115 -3.63 0.17 -5.44
N THR A 116 -2.75 -0.10 -4.47
CA THR A 116 -1.57 0.74 -4.17
C THR A 116 -0.34 0.31 -4.98
N ARG A 117 -0.48 -0.70 -5.85
CA ARG A 117 0.61 -1.20 -6.68
C ARG A 117 1.08 -0.11 -7.66
N PRO A 118 2.38 0.20 -7.70
CA PRO A 118 2.92 1.13 -8.68
C PRO A 118 2.67 0.65 -10.11
N HIS A 119 2.47 1.60 -11.03
CA HIS A 119 2.16 1.30 -12.43
C HIS A 119 3.20 0.37 -13.07
N SER A 120 4.49 0.65 -12.86
CA SER A 120 5.57 -0.13 -13.44
C SER A 120 5.59 -1.59 -12.97
N ILE A 121 5.25 -1.86 -11.70
CA ILE A 121 5.11 -3.24 -11.19
C ILE A 121 3.85 -3.90 -11.76
N ALA A 122 2.78 -3.13 -11.99
CA ALA A 122 1.57 -3.65 -12.60
C ALA A 122 1.79 -4.07 -14.06
N GLU A 123 2.62 -3.36 -14.84
CA GLU A 123 3.01 -3.75 -16.19
C GLU A 123 3.77 -5.08 -16.19
N VAL A 124 4.80 -5.20 -15.35
CA VAL A 124 5.58 -6.45 -15.22
C VAL A 124 4.68 -7.62 -14.81
N TYR A 125 3.78 -7.40 -13.85
CA TYR A 125 2.85 -8.43 -13.40
C TYR A 125 1.90 -8.92 -14.50
N LYS A 126 1.53 -8.07 -15.47
CA LYS A 126 0.68 -8.47 -16.60
C LYS A 126 1.42 -9.36 -17.61
N MET A 127 2.75 -9.28 -17.65
CA MET A 127 3.58 -10.13 -18.51
C MET A 127 3.84 -11.50 -17.87
N CYS A 128 3.55 -11.66 -16.57
CA CYS A 128 3.70 -12.93 -15.88
C CYS A 128 2.61 -13.94 -16.31
N GLU A 129 2.95 -15.22 -16.20
CA GLU A 129 2.00 -16.30 -16.46
C GLU A 129 0.83 -16.25 -15.46
N MET A 130 -0.39 -16.33 -15.99
CA MET A 130 -1.60 -16.37 -15.18
C MET A 130 -1.82 -17.77 -14.60
N PRO A 131 -2.42 -17.89 -13.41
CA PRO A 131 -2.76 -19.19 -12.86
C PRO A 131 -3.71 -19.94 -13.80
N PRO A 132 -3.71 -21.29 -13.76
CA PRO A 132 -4.68 -22.08 -14.51
C PRO A 132 -6.11 -21.66 -14.17
N ALA A 133 -7.01 -21.69 -15.16
CA ALA A 133 -8.40 -21.26 -15.02
C ALA A 133 -9.27 -22.27 -14.26
N LEU A 134 -8.87 -22.60 -13.02
CA LEU A 134 -9.52 -23.58 -12.16
C LEU A 134 -10.92 -23.16 -11.75
N ASN A 135 -11.25 -21.86 -11.77
CA ASN A 135 -12.60 -21.35 -11.50
C ASN A 135 -13.67 -21.96 -12.42
N LYS A 136 -13.27 -22.47 -13.60
CA LYS A 136 -14.19 -23.19 -14.50
C LYS A 136 -14.70 -24.50 -13.89
N LEU A 137 -13.97 -25.06 -12.93
CA LEU A 137 -14.31 -26.30 -12.24
C LEU A 137 -15.23 -26.07 -11.04
N ASP A 138 -15.48 -24.82 -10.64
CA ASP A 138 -16.32 -24.48 -9.48
C ASP A 138 -17.73 -25.07 -9.61
N VAL A 139 -18.25 -25.16 -10.84
CA VAL A 139 -19.58 -25.73 -11.13
C VAL A 139 -19.70 -27.20 -10.74
N PHE A 140 -18.58 -27.94 -10.72
CA PHE A 140 -18.56 -29.35 -10.37
C PHE A 140 -18.28 -29.62 -8.89
N ARG A 141 -18.15 -28.56 -8.08
CA ARG A 141 -17.87 -28.68 -6.66
C ARG A 141 -19.15 -28.67 -5.84
N GLU A 142 -19.22 -29.58 -4.88
CA GLU A 142 -20.35 -29.68 -3.94
C GLU A 142 -20.18 -28.78 -2.70
N ASP A 143 -18.96 -28.35 -2.39
CA ASP A 143 -18.63 -27.59 -1.18
C ASP A 143 -18.79 -26.07 -1.31
N GLY A 144 -19.09 -25.57 -2.51
CA GLY A 144 -19.26 -24.14 -2.78
C GLY A 144 -17.97 -23.31 -2.64
N MET A 145 -16.81 -23.97 -2.57
CA MET A 145 -15.51 -23.32 -2.43
C MET A 145 -14.92 -22.98 -3.79
N ASP A 146 -14.20 -21.86 -3.87
CA ASP A 146 -13.46 -21.45 -5.08
C ASP A 146 -12.29 -22.40 -5.33
N SER A 147 -12.29 -23.09 -6.48
CA SER A 147 -11.26 -24.05 -6.88
C SER A 147 -9.87 -23.42 -6.91
N LEU A 148 -9.77 -22.14 -7.30
CA LEU A 148 -8.48 -21.46 -7.37
C LEU A 148 -7.88 -21.21 -6.00
N LYS A 149 -8.68 -21.08 -4.94
CA LYS A 149 -8.15 -20.96 -3.57
C LYS A 149 -7.35 -22.19 -3.13
N PHE A 150 -7.60 -23.36 -3.72
CA PHE A 150 -6.79 -24.57 -3.49
C PHE A 150 -5.42 -24.53 -4.18
N TYR A 151 -5.28 -23.72 -5.24
CA TYR A 151 -4.02 -23.50 -5.93
C TYR A 151 -3.26 -22.28 -5.39
N THR A 152 -3.95 -21.17 -5.19
CA THR A 152 -3.41 -19.93 -4.64
C THR A 152 -4.47 -19.17 -3.83
N ASN A 153 -4.18 -18.91 -2.56
CA ASN A 153 -5.05 -18.13 -1.68
C ASN A 153 -4.26 -16.95 -1.07
N PRO A 154 -4.44 -15.71 -1.58
CA PRO A 154 -3.80 -14.53 -1.04
C PRO A 154 -4.22 -14.19 0.41
N GLU A 155 -5.40 -14.62 0.84
CA GLU A 155 -5.97 -14.30 2.16
C GLU A 155 -5.48 -15.28 3.24
N TYR A 156 -4.90 -16.41 2.85
CA TYR A 156 -4.53 -17.52 3.74
C TYR A 156 -3.73 -17.07 4.98
N PHE A 157 -2.70 -16.24 4.79
CA PHE A 157 -1.86 -15.79 5.90
C PHE A 157 -2.63 -14.89 6.88
N ALA A 158 -3.52 -14.04 6.37
CA ALA A 158 -4.33 -13.18 7.22
C ALA A 158 -5.36 -14.01 8.00
N GLU A 159 -6.02 -14.96 7.34
CA GLU A 159 -6.98 -15.88 7.97
C GLU A 159 -6.35 -16.71 9.08
N LEU A 160 -5.18 -17.30 8.81
CA LEU A 160 -4.42 -18.08 9.79
C LEU A 160 -4.02 -17.23 10.99
N TRP A 161 -3.49 -16.03 10.73
CA TRP A 161 -3.11 -15.10 11.78
C TRP A 161 -4.31 -14.65 12.62
N PHE A 162 -5.44 -14.33 11.99
CA PHE A 162 -6.66 -13.97 12.72
C PHE A 162 -7.16 -15.10 13.61
N ALA A 163 -7.09 -16.35 13.16
CA ALA A 163 -7.46 -17.51 13.95
C ALA A 163 -6.54 -17.68 15.17
N GLU A 164 -5.23 -17.54 14.98
CA GLU A 164 -4.24 -17.60 16.06
C GLU A 164 -4.45 -16.50 17.09
N MET A 165 -4.64 -15.25 16.65
CA MET A 165 -4.87 -14.11 17.54
C MET A 165 -6.16 -14.27 18.36
N LYS A 166 -7.25 -14.78 17.76
CA LYS A 166 -8.48 -15.08 18.49
C LYS A 166 -8.26 -16.17 19.54
N ALA A 167 -7.55 -17.24 19.20
CA ALA A 167 -7.23 -18.32 20.14
C ALA A 167 -6.40 -17.81 21.32
N ALA A 168 -5.36 -17.01 21.05
CA ALA A 168 -4.52 -16.37 22.06
C ALA A 168 -5.33 -15.44 22.99
N GLN A 169 -6.25 -14.64 22.45
CA GLN A 169 -7.16 -13.80 23.25
C GLN A 169 -8.06 -14.63 24.16
N HIS A 170 -8.63 -15.73 23.68
CA HIS A 170 -9.44 -16.63 24.51
C HIS A 170 -8.62 -17.27 25.62
N GLN A 171 -7.38 -17.70 25.34
CA GLN A 171 -6.49 -18.27 26.34
C GLN A 171 -6.12 -17.25 27.42
N GLN A 172 -5.78 -16.01 27.05
CA GLN A 172 -5.50 -14.94 28.01
C GLN A 172 -6.69 -14.63 28.91
N LYS A 173 -7.91 -14.58 28.35
CA LYS A 173 -9.14 -14.39 29.15
C LYS A 173 -9.32 -15.51 30.17
N LYS A 174 -9.10 -16.78 29.78
CA LYS A 174 -9.17 -17.93 30.69
C LYS A 174 -8.13 -17.86 31.81
N ILE A 175 -6.89 -17.45 31.51
CA ILE A 175 -5.83 -17.28 32.53
C ILE A 175 -6.21 -16.18 33.53
N LYS A 176 -6.68 -15.01 33.05
CA LYS A 176 -7.12 -13.91 33.91
C LYS A 176 -8.28 -14.32 34.83
N GLN A 177 -9.24 -15.09 34.32
CA GLN A 177 -10.35 -15.62 35.12
C GLN A 177 -9.86 -16.59 36.20
N LYS A 178 -8.97 -17.54 35.85
CA LYS A 178 -8.38 -18.46 36.84
C LYS A 178 -7.59 -17.71 37.91
N HIS A 179 -6.81 -16.69 37.53
CA HIS A 179 -6.06 -15.87 38.49
C HIS A 179 -6.98 -15.09 39.42
N SER A 180 -8.06 -14.48 38.90
CA SER A 180 -9.06 -13.78 39.71
C SER A 180 -9.82 -14.73 40.66
N GLN A 181 -10.13 -15.96 40.23
CA GLN A 181 -10.76 -16.97 41.09
C GLN A 181 -9.84 -17.48 42.19
N LEU A 182 -8.54 -17.65 41.89
CA LEU A 182 -7.53 -18.01 42.89
C LEU A 182 -7.37 -16.89 43.91
N VAL A 183 -7.20 -15.64 43.47
CA VAL A 183 -7.07 -14.48 44.37
C VAL A 183 -8.34 -14.28 45.22
N GLY A 184 -9.54 -14.46 44.65
CA GLY A 184 -10.79 -14.41 45.40
C GLY A 184 -10.94 -15.51 46.46
N ARG A 185 -10.38 -16.70 46.23
CA ARG A 185 -10.31 -17.78 47.23
C ARG A 185 -9.28 -17.54 48.34
N PHE A 186 -8.24 -16.77 48.08
CA PHE A 186 -7.26 -16.39 49.11
C PHE A 186 -7.70 -15.19 49.96
N LEU A 187 -8.70 -14.42 49.50
CA LEU A 187 -9.24 -13.24 50.20
C LEU A 187 -10.60 -13.48 50.88
N SER A 188 -11.15 -14.70 50.83
CA SER A 188 -12.33 -15.04 51.62
C SER A 188 -11.97 -15.08 53.11
N PRO A 189 -12.66 -14.34 53.99
CA PRO A 189 -12.36 -14.33 55.43
C PRO A 189 -12.56 -15.74 56.00
N ILE A 190 -11.57 -16.23 56.73
CA ILE A 190 -11.73 -17.38 57.61
C ILE A 190 -12.70 -16.93 58.71
N HIS A 191 -13.98 -17.28 58.59
CA HIS A 191 -14.93 -17.10 59.67
C HIS A 191 -14.61 -18.12 60.78
N LEU A 192 -13.97 -17.63 61.85
CA LEU A 192 -13.95 -18.27 63.17
C LEU A 192 -15.17 -17.79 63.98
#